data_AF-A0A9E2B5N8-F1
#
_entry.id   AF-A0A9E2B5N8-F1
#
_cell.length_a   1.000
_cell.length_b   1.000
_cell.length_c   1.000
_cell.angle_alpha   90.00
_cell.angle_beta   90.00
_cell.angle_gamma   90.00
#
_symmetry.space_group_name_H-M   'P 1'
#
loop_
_entity.id
_entity.type
_entity.pdbx_description
1 polymer ?
#
loop_
_entity_poly.entity_id
_entity_poly.type
_entity_poly.pdbx_seq_one_letter_code
_entity_poly.pdbx_strand_id
1 'polypeptide(L)'
;PASKSWDAFMDTELDLVITVCGNAANETCPIFPGTPLKTHWGLPDPAHASGTDVEVADVFQQVFEALRDHIQTFVTACEQADVKDAYSLRAVVAAVGAPQVEISIPD
;
A
#
# COMPACT_ATOMS: atom_id res chain seq x y z
N PRO A 1 -14.83 -4.12 -11.40
CA PRO A 1 -14.27 -2.87 -10.83
C PRO A 1 -13.28 -2.28 -11.85
N ALA A 2 -13.10 -0.96 -11.89
CA ALA A 2 -12.16 -0.29 -12.81
C ALA A 2 -11.22 0.62 -12.01
N SER A 3 -10.04 0.89 -12.56
CA SER A 3 -9.09 1.85 -11.99
C SER A 3 -9.72 3.24 -11.88
N LYS A 4 -9.36 4.00 -10.84
CA LYS A 4 -9.84 5.35 -10.57
C LYS A 4 -8.66 6.29 -10.39
N SER A 5 -8.77 7.49 -10.94
CA SER A 5 -7.88 8.60 -10.58
C SER A 5 -8.13 9.03 -9.13
N TRP A 6 -7.11 9.62 -8.52
CA TRP A 6 -7.15 10.26 -7.22
C TRP A 6 -8.18 11.39 -7.19
N ASP A 7 -8.45 12.02 -8.34
CA ASP A 7 -9.46 13.07 -8.52
C ASP A 7 -10.84 12.66 -8.02
N ALA A 8 -11.17 11.36 -8.09
CA ALA A 8 -12.44 10.82 -7.63
C ALA A 8 -12.63 10.90 -6.10
N PHE A 9 -11.59 11.27 -5.36
CA PHE A 9 -11.57 11.30 -3.90
C PHE A 9 -11.21 12.70 -3.35
N MET A 10 -11.16 13.73 -4.19
CA MET A 10 -10.79 15.10 -3.78
C MET A 10 -11.78 15.74 -2.79
N ASP A 11 -13.03 15.29 -2.78
CA ASP A 11 -14.08 15.75 -1.86
C ASP A 11 -14.40 14.72 -0.76
N THR A 12 -13.58 13.68 -0.64
CA THR A 12 -13.77 12.60 0.33
C THR A 12 -12.82 12.80 1.51
N GLU A 13 -13.37 12.80 2.72
CA GLU A 13 -12.55 12.71 3.93
C GLU A 13 -12.03 11.28 4.06
N LEU A 14 -10.72 11.12 3.93
CA LEU A 14 -10.01 9.86 4.10
C LEU A 14 -9.33 9.85 5.46
N ASP A 15 -9.38 8.72 6.17
CA ASP A 15 -8.64 8.55 7.43
C ASP A 15 -7.18 8.14 7.19
N LEU A 16 -6.95 7.34 6.14
CA LEU A 16 -5.65 6.74 5.81
C LEU A 16 -5.42 6.68 4.31
N VAL A 17 -4.21 7.07 3.89
CA VAL A 17 -3.69 6.89 2.53
C VAL A 17 -2.43 6.02 2.61
N ILE A 18 -2.43 4.94 1.83
CA ILE A 18 -1.32 4.00 1.72
C ILE A 18 -0.78 4.05 0.30
N THR A 19 0.48 4.41 0.13
CA THR A 19 1.17 4.29 -1.16
C THR A 19 1.98 3.00 -1.20
N VAL A 20 1.95 2.25 -2.30
CA VAL A 20 2.54 0.89 -2.36
C VAL A 20 3.81 0.78 -3.19
N CYS A 21 3.91 1.48 -4.33
CA CYS A 21 5.14 1.44 -5.15
C CYS A 21 5.95 2.73 -4.98
N GLY A 22 7.26 2.65 -5.23
CA GLY A 22 8.15 3.81 -5.19
C GLY A 22 7.71 4.94 -6.12
N ASN A 23 7.07 4.62 -7.24
CA ASN A 23 6.49 5.62 -8.14
C ASN A 23 5.35 6.39 -7.44
N ALA A 24 4.43 5.69 -6.77
CA ALA A 24 3.36 6.32 -5.99
C ALA A 24 3.85 7.10 -4.77
N ALA A 25 5.00 6.73 -4.18
CA ALA A 25 5.64 7.49 -3.11
C ALA A 25 6.29 8.79 -3.60
N ASN A 26 6.84 8.80 -4.82
CA ASN A 26 7.54 9.94 -5.40
C ASN A 26 6.62 10.90 -6.16
N GLU A 27 5.38 10.51 -6.45
CA GLU A 27 4.36 11.40 -6.99
C GLU A 27 3.90 12.42 -5.93
N THR A 28 3.66 13.66 -6.36
CA THR A 28 3.06 14.68 -5.49
C THR A 28 1.61 14.30 -5.25
N CYS A 29 1.35 13.61 -4.12
CA CYS A 29 0.00 13.26 -3.72
C CYS A 29 -0.85 14.54 -3.60
N PRO A 30 -2.11 14.53 -4.08
CA PRO A 30 -3.01 15.65 -3.90
C PRO A 30 -3.26 15.95 -2.41
N ILE A 31 -3.72 17.17 -2.15
CA ILE A 31 -4.19 17.56 -0.82
C ILE A 31 -5.59 16.99 -0.65
N PHE A 32 -5.71 15.96 0.18
CA PHE A 32 -7.00 15.40 0.57
C PHE A 32 -7.62 16.21 1.71
N PRO A 33 -8.96 16.33 1.76
CA PRO A 33 -9.69 16.83 2.92
C PRO A 33 -9.33 16.06 4.20
N GLY A 34 -9.46 16.68 5.37
CA GLY A 34 -9.32 16.01 6.67
C GLY A 34 -7.87 15.72 7.14
N THR A 35 -6.86 15.92 6.29
CA THR A 35 -5.44 15.60 6.60
C THR A 35 -5.26 14.12 6.99
N PRO A 36 -5.49 13.18 6.05
CA PRO A 36 -5.34 11.75 6.30
C PRO A 36 -3.96 11.40 6.85
N LEU A 37 -3.90 10.36 7.67
CA LEU A 37 -2.65 9.70 7.95
C LEU A 37 -2.08 9.12 6.65
N LYS A 38 -0.78 9.28 6.42
CA LYS A 38 -0.09 8.78 5.22
C LYS A 38 0.99 7.78 5.62
N THR A 39 1.05 6.64 4.94
CA THR A 39 2.11 5.64 5.08
C THR A 39 2.52 5.08 3.73
N HIS A 40 3.76 4.58 3.65
CA HIS A 40 4.30 3.97 2.44
C HIS A 40 4.68 2.52 2.70
N TRP A 41 4.11 1.60 1.92
CA TRP A 41 4.38 0.18 1.92
C TRP A 41 5.23 -0.20 0.71
N GLY A 42 6.48 0.26 0.70
CA GLY A 42 7.38 0.12 -0.44
C GLY A 42 7.54 -1.31 -0.93
N LEU A 43 6.81 -1.64 -1.98
CA LEU A 43 6.93 -2.86 -2.78
C LEU A 43 7.41 -2.48 -4.18
N PRO A 44 8.18 -3.36 -4.85
CA PRO A 44 8.59 -3.09 -6.21
C PRO A 44 7.38 -3.17 -7.15
N ASP A 45 7.40 -2.38 -8.22
CA ASP A 45 6.34 -2.39 -9.22
C ASP A 45 6.53 -3.58 -10.17
N PRO A 46 5.65 -4.60 -10.14
CA PRO A 46 5.81 -5.78 -10.96
C PRO A 46 5.69 -5.48 -12.46
N ALA A 47 5.15 -4.32 -12.84
CA ALA A 47 5.10 -3.89 -14.24
C ALA A 47 6.49 -3.61 -14.84
N HIS A 48 7.52 -3.46 -14.00
CA HIS A 48 8.91 -3.34 -14.45
C HIS A 48 9.61 -4.69 -14.65
N ALA A 49 8.97 -5.82 -14.33
CA ALA A 49 9.56 -7.14 -14.54
C ALA A 49 9.76 -7.42 -16.04
N SER A 50 10.93 -7.95 -16.36
CA SER A 50 11.31 -8.38 -17.71
C SER A 50 11.68 -9.87 -17.71
N GLY A 51 11.97 -10.42 -18.90
CA GLY A 51 12.33 -11.82 -19.08
C GLY A 51 11.23 -12.64 -19.74
N THR A 52 11.19 -13.93 -19.42
CA THR A 52 10.17 -14.86 -19.91
C THR A 52 8.82 -14.64 -19.23
N ASP A 53 7.74 -15.07 -19.88
CA ASP A 53 6.39 -15.00 -19.29
C ASP A 53 6.31 -15.64 -17.89
N VAL A 54 7.11 -16.68 -17.65
CA VAL A 54 7.18 -17.37 -16.35
C VAL A 54 7.88 -16.51 -15.30
N GLU A 55 9.00 -15.88 -15.65
CA GLU A 55 9.73 -14.99 -14.74
C GLU A 55 8.90 -13.75 -14.39
N VAL A 56 8.23 -13.15 -15.38
CA VAL A 56 7.30 -12.04 -15.15
C VAL A 56 6.15 -12.48 -14.24
N ALA A 57 5.50 -13.61 -14.53
CA ALA A 57 4.40 -14.11 -13.72
C ALA A 57 4.81 -14.40 -12.27
N ASP A 58 6.02 -14.91 -12.06
CA ASP A 58 6.57 -15.18 -10.73
C ASP A 58 6.77 -13.88 -9.93
N VAL A 59 7.32 -12.83 -10.53
CA VAL A 59 7.45 -11.52 -9.86
C VAL A 59 6.08 -10.94 -9.49
N PHE A 60 5.09 -11.01 -10.39
CA PHE A 60 3.73 -10.58 -10.09
C PHE A 60 3.13 -11.36 -8.92
N GLN A 61 3.33 -12.67 -8.87
CA GLN A 61 2.85 -13.51 -7.79
C GLN A 61 3.50 -13.15 -6.46
N GLN A 62 4.82 -12.96 -6.43
CA GLN A 62 5.55 -12.57 -5.22
C GLN A 62 5.07 -11.22 -4.66
N VAL A 63 4.91 -10.20 -5.52
CA VAL A 63 4.41 -8.88 -5.08
C VAL A 63 2.97 -8.98 -4.58
N PHE A 64 2.12 -9.76 -5.26
CA PHE A 64 0.74 -9.99 -4.84
C PHE A 64 0.66 -10.64 -3.45
N GLU A 65 1.44 -11.69 -3.22
CA GLU A 65 1.47 -12.39 -1.93
C GLU A 65 1.97 -11.49 -0.80
N ALA A 66 3.06 -10.75 -1.04
CA ALA A 66 3.59 -9.80 -0.07
C ALA A 66 2.55 -8.73 0.32
N LEU A 67 1.86 -8.15 -0.68
CA LEU A 67 0.82 -7.15 -0.42
C LEU A 67 -0.39 -7.75 0.30
N ARG A 68 -0.86 -8.92 -0.14
CA ARG A 68 -2.00 -9.62 0.47
C ARG A 68 -1.74 -9.92 1.94
N ASP A 69 -0.60 -10.52 2.25
CA ASP A 69 -0.27 -10.96 3.61
C ASP A 69 -0.07 -9.76 4.53
N HIS A 70 0.49 -8.66 4.01
CA HIS A 70 0.61 -7.42 4.75
C HIS A 70 -0.73 -6.72 4.99
N ILE A 71 -1.65 -6.70 4.00
CA ILE A 71 -3.02 -6.21 4.19
C ILE A 71 -3.73 -7.03 5.28
N GLN A 72 -3.62 -8.35 5.26
CA GLN A 72 -4.23 -9.22 6.28
C GLN A 72 -3.69 -8.93 7.68
N THR A 73 -2.38 -8.73 7.79
CA THR A 73 -1.73 -8.35 9.05
C THR A 73 -2.26 -7.01 9.55
N PHE A 74 -2.34 -6.01 8.66
CA PHE A 74 -2.85 -4.68 8.99
C PHE A 74 -4.32 -4.71 9.44
N VAL A 75 -5.20 -5.40 8.70
CA VAL A 75 -6.63 -5.53 9.04
C VAL A 75 -6.79 -6.24 10.39
N THR A 76 -6.07 -7.34 10.62
CA THR A 76 -6.11 -8.07 11.89
C THR A 76 -5.67 -7.17 13.06
N ALA A 77 -4.60 -6.39 12.87
CA ALA A 77 -4.13 -5.46 13.90
C ALA A 77 -5.14 -4.34 14.18
N CYS A 78 -5.81 -3.81 13.15
CA CYS A 78 -6.90 -2.84 13.31
C CYS A 78 -8.08 -3.42 14.13
N GLU A 79 -8.47 -4.66 13.85
CA GLU A 79 -9.54 -5.35 14.57
C GLU A 79 -9.16 -5.59 16.05
N GLN A 80 -7.93 -6.06 16.30
CA GLN A 80 -7.43 -6.30 17.66
C GLN A 80 -7.30 -5.02 18.49
N ALA A 81 -6.91 -3.92 17.86
CA ALA A 81 -6.79 -2.62 18.51
C ALA A 81 -8.15 -1.91 18.68
N ASP A 82 -9.23 -2.45 18.10
CA ASP A 82 -10.56 -1.84 18.10
C ASP A 82 -10.50 -0.35 17.69
N VAL A 83 -9.92 -0.10 16.51
CA VAL A 83 -9.64 1.25 15.99
C VAL A 83 -10.94 2.07 15.89
N LYS A 84 -10.97 3.22 16.59
CA LYS A 84 -12.14 4.12 16.66
C LYS A 84 -11.83 5.57 16.32
N ASP A 85 -10.56 5.92 16.25
CA ASP A 85 -10.11 7.29 16.06
C ASP A 85 -8.73 7.35 15.40
N ALA A 86 -8.30 8.55 15.04
CA ALA A 86 -7.01 8.77 14.41
C ALA A 86 -5.82 8.36 15.31
N TYR A 87 -5.98 8.35 16.63
CA TYR A 87 -4.91 7.98 17.56
C TYR A 87 -4.66 6.47 17.54
N SER A 88 -5.71 5.67 17.71
CA SER A 88 -5.67 4.21 17.62
C SER A 88 -5.23 3.75 16.24
N LEU A 89 -5.69 4.41 15.17
CA LEU A 89 -5.24 4.14 13.80
C LEU A 89 -3.74 4.41 13.63
N ARG A 90 -3.23 5.55 14.14
CA ARG A 90 -1.81 5.89 14.08
C ARG A 90 -0.94 4.90 14.86
N ALA A 91 -1.43 4.41 15.99
CA ALA A 91 -0.74 3.38 16.77
C ALA A 91 -0.62 2.07 15.99
N VAL A 92 -1.69 1.62 15.32
CA VAL A 92 -1.65 0.42 14.47
C VAL A 92 -0.72 0.60 13.29
N VAL A 93 -0.80 1.73 12.56
CA VAL A 93 0.10 2.01 11.44
C VAL A 93 1.57 2.00 11.87
N ALA A 94 1.89 2.59 13.03
CA ALA A 94 3.24 2.57 13.58
C ALA A 94 3.71 1.16 14.00
N ALA A 95 2.80 0.35 14.55
CA ALA A 95 3.12 -1.01 15.00
C ALA A 95 3.29 -2.00 13.84
N VAL A 96 2.46 -1.90 12.80
CA VAL A 96 2.51 -2.78 11.62
C VAL A 96 3.66 -2.39 10.69
N GLY A 97 3.90 -1.09 10.52
CA GLY A 97 4.97 -0.59 9.66
C GLY A 97 4.75 -0.90 8.18
N ALA A 98 5.85 -1.02 7.44
CA ALA A 98 5.86 -1.39 6.02
C ALA A 98 6.19 -2.87 5.84
N PRO A 99 5.81 -3.50 4.71
CA PRO A 99 6.21 -4.86 4.38
C PRO A 99 7.74 -5.01 4.45
N GLN A 100 8.22 -6.08 5.07
CA GLN A 100 9.65 -6.40 5.18
C GLN A 100 9.98 -7.56 4.23
N VAL A 101 9.70 -7.38 2.93
CA VAL A 101 9.91 -8.41 1.90
C VAL A 101 10.84 -7.84 0.82
N GLU A 102 11.87 -8.60 0.50
CA GLU A 102 12.81 -8.29 -0.58
C GLU A 102 12.43 -9.12 -1.81
N ILE A 103 11.92 -8.47 -2.85
CA ILE A 103 11.52 -9.10 -4.11
C ILE A 103 12.47 -8.56 -5.18
N SER A 104 13.24 -9.47 -5.79
CA SER A 104 14.14 -9.13 -6.87
C SER A 104 13.36 -9.06 -8.18
N ILE A 105 13.39 -7.90 -8.84
CA ILE A 105 12.91 -7.77 -10.22
C ILE A 105 14.12 -8.01 -11.14
N PRO A 106 14.11 -9.04 -11.99
CA PRO A 106 15.16 -9.24 -12.98
C PRO A 106 15.16 -8.07 -14.00
N ASP A 107 16.35 -7.62 -14.38
CA ASP A 107 16.61 -6.57 -15.38
C ASP A 107 16.25 -7.01 -16.80
#